data_AF-A0AAD1R584-F1
#
_entry.id   AF-A0AAD1R584-F1
#
_cell.length_a   1.000
_cell.length_b   1.000
_cell.length_c   1.000
_cell.angle_alpha   90.00
_cell.angle_beta   90.00
_cell.angle_gamma   90.00
#
_symmetry.space_group_name_H-M   'P 1'
#
loop_
_entity.id
_entity.type
_entity.pdbx_description
1 polymer ?
#
loop_
_entity_poly.entity_id
_entity_poly.type
_entity_poly.pdbx_seq_one_letter_code
_entity_poly.pdbx_strand_id
1 'polypeptide(L)'
;MDADYQGEIKVLLLNQGPQDLLVQESDRIAQLIINLTYQGQVHKGTAPTLQTVRGEKGFGFTNLNPGAKVWVRTEKGPPEPADIFATGNDNTVIFSKSGHD
;
A
#
# COMPACT_ATOMS: atom_id res chain seq x y z
N MET A 1 7.72 5.94 -17.18
CA MET A 1 7.83 6.78 -18.39
C MET A 1 7.63 8.19 -17.94
N ASP A 2 8.63 9.04 -18.15
CA ASP A 2 8.57 10.43 -17.72
C ASP A 2 7.81 11.28 -18.75
N ALA A 3 7.23 12.39 -18.31
CA ALA A 3 6.34 13.21 -19.14
C ALA A 3 7.07 13.90 -20.31
N ASP A 4 8.38 14.06 -20.20
CA ASP A 4 9.27 14.68 -21.19
C ASP A 4 10.05 13.67 -22.05
N TYR A 5 9.78 12.38 -21.90
CA TYR A 5 10.40 11.35 -22.73
C TYR A 5 9.84 11.37 -24.16
N GLN A 6 10.71 11.53 -25.16
CA GLN A 6 10.34 11.59 -26.59
C GLN A 6 10.88 10.41 -27.42
N GLY A 7 11.56 9.46 -26.78
CA GLY A 7 12.12 8.30 -27.47
C GLY A 7 11.10 7.20 -27.75
N GLU A 8 11.59 6.08 -28.28
CA GLU A 8 10.80 4.86 -28.46
C GLU A 8 10.39 4.26 -27.11
N ILE A 9 9.09 3.97 -26.94
CA ILE A 9 8.59 3.31 -25.74
C ILE A 9 8.95 1.83 -25.79
N LYS A 10 9.74 1.36 -24.83
CA LYS A 10 10.11 -0.06 -24.68
C LYS A 10 9.36 -0.70 -23.52
N VAL A 11 8.96 -1.95 -23.70
CA VAL A 11 8.34 -2.78 -22.66
C VAL A 11 9.35 -3.82 -22.20
N LEU A 12 9.68 -3.81 -20.90
CA LEU A 12 10.49 -4.87 -20.30
C LEU A 12 9.57 -6.04 -19.94
N LEU A 13 9.67 -7.13 -20.69
CA LEU A 13 8.94 -8.36 -20.42
C LEU A 13 9.76 -9.29 -19.54
N LEU A 14 9.11 -9.87 -18.52
CA LEU A 14 9.66 -10.94 -17.70
C LEU A 14 8.77 -12.17 -17.86
N ASN A 15 9.32 -13.21 -18.48
CA ASN A 15 8.67 -14.52 -18.51
C ASN A 15 9.06 -15.31 -17.25
N GLN A 16 8.09 -15.58 -16.38
CA GLN A 16 8.28 -16.41 -15.17
C GLN A 16 7.80 -17.85 -15.36
N GLY A 17 7.31 -18.19 -16.56
CA GLY A 17 6.89 -19.54 -16.91
C GLY A 17 8.09 -20.47 -17.19
N PRO A 18 7.89 -21.79 -17.10
CA PRO A 18 8.95 -22.77 -17.36
C PRO A 18 9.22 -22.99 -18.86
N GLN A 19 8.48 -22.34 -19.75
CA GLN A 19 8.58 -22.48 -21.21
C GLN A 19 8.80 -21.12 -21.86
N ASP A 20 9.42 -21.12 -23.03
CA ASP A 20 9.62 -19.91 -23.83
C ASP A 20 8.27 -19.28 -24.23
N LEU A 21 8.23 -17.94 -24.20
CA LEU A 21 7.11 -17.15 -24.67
C LEU A 21 7.48 -16.52 -26.01
N LEU A 22 6.81 -16.94 -27.09
CA LEU A 22 6.95 -16.32 -28.40
C LEU A 22 6.07 -15.06 -28.45
N VAL A 23 6.67 -13.91 -28.75
CA VAL A 23 5.98 -12.64 -29.00
C VAL A 23 6.12 -12.31 -30.47
N GLN A 24 4.99 -12.00 -31.12
CA GLN A 24 4.92 -11.63 -32.52
C GLN A 24 4.59 -10.15 -32.68
N GLU A 25 4.85 -9.63 -33.89
CA GLU A 25 4.41 -8.28 -34.23
C GLU A 25 2.89 -8.16 -34.07
N SER A 26 2.44 -7.01 -33.53
CA SER A 26 1.03 -6.72 -33.21
C SER A 26 0.44 -7.44 -31.98
N ASP A 27 1.21 -8.27 -31.27
CA ASP A 27 0.76 -8.80 -29.99
C ASP A 27 0.55 -7.71 -28.95
N ARG A 28 -0.54 -7.80 -28.20
CA ARG A 28 -0.80 -6.91 -27.05
C ARG A 28 -0.06 -7.43 -25.83
N ILE A 29 1.14 -6.90 -25.59
CA ILE A 29 2.07 -7.39 -24.55
C ILE A 29 2.10 -6.57 -23.25
N ALA A 30 1.46 -5.40 -23.23
CA ALA A 30 1.37 -4.53 -22.05
C ALA A 30 0.23 -3.53 -22.19
N GLN A 31 -0.01 -2.75 -21.13
CA GLN A 31 -0.94 -1.62 -21.12
C GLN A 31 -0.25 -0.37 -20.59
N LEU A 32 -0.59 0.78 -21.17
CA LEU A 32 -0.18 2.09 -20.66
C LEU A 32 -1.26 2.61 -19.70
N ILE A 33 -0.87 2.97 -18.48
CA ILE A 33 -1.74 3.62 -17.49
C ILE A 33 -1.24 5.03 -17.25
N ILE A 34 -2.11 6.02 -17.48
CA ILE A 34 -1.81 7.44 -17.21
C ILE A 34 -2.26 7.74 -15.78
N ASN A 35 -1.32 8.14 -14.93
CA ASN A 35 -1.58 8.48 -13.53
C ASN A 35 -1.16 9.92 -13.24
N LEU A 36 -1.91 10.58 -12.36
CA LEU A 36 -1.52 11.89 -11.83
C LEU A 36 -0.29 11.73 -10.93
N THR A 37 0.69 12.62 -11.12
CA THR A 37 1.90 12.66 -10.32
C THR A 37 2.11 14.05 -9.75
N TYR A 38 2.62 14.14 -8.52
CA TYR A 38 2.97 15.40 -7.89
C TYR A 38 4.47 15.64 -7.97
N GLN A 39 4.88 16.74 -8.62
CA GLN A 39 6.27 17.20 -8.63
C GLN A 39 6.51 18.09 -7.40
N GLY A 40 6.85 17.46 -6.27
CA GLY A 40 7.16 18.16 -5.02
C GLY A 40 8.60 18.70 -5.00
N GLN A 41 8.82 19.84 -4.33
CA GLN A 41 10.16 20.30 -4.00
C GLN A 41 10.68 19.57 -2.76
N VAL A 42 11.93 19.14 -2.81
CA VAL A 42 12.60 18.51 -1.66
C VAL A 42 13.38 19.57 -0.90
N HIS A 43 13.01 19.77 0.37
CA HIS A 43 13.71 20.69 1.27
C HIS A 43 14.46 19.92 2.35
N LYS A 44 15.62 20.44 2.77
CA LYS A 44 16.30 19.93 3.96
C LYS A 44 15.49 20.31 5.20
N GLY A 45 14.89 19.31 5.84
CA GLY A 45 14.15 19.47 7.08
C GLY A 45 15.02 19.36 8.34
N THR A 46 14.46 19.80 9.47
CA THR A 46 14.94 19.47 10.81
C THR A 46 14.22 18.23 11.33
N ALA A 47 14.68 17.65 12.45
CA ALA A 47 14.01 16.52 13.07
C ALA A 47 12.54 16.88 13.36
N PRO A 48 11.58 15.99 13.02
CA PRO A 48 10.17 16.24 13.24
C PRO A 48 9.88 16.40 14.73
N THR A 49 9.10 17.41 15.09
CA THR A 49 8.68 17.67 16.48
C THR A 49 7.47 16.82 16.91
N LEU A 50 6.76 16.23 15.94
CA LEU A 50 5.58 15.41 16.14
C LEU A 50 5.76 14.05 15.46
N GLN A 51 5.48 12.99 16.20
CA GLN A 51 5.43 11.64 15.65
C GLN A 51 4.06 11.38 15.02
N THR A 52 4.05 10.73 13.86
CA THR A 52 2.80 10.23 13.28
C THR A 52 2.39 8.93 13.97
N VAL A 53 1.11 8.61 13.95
CA VAL A 53 0.57 7.33 14.45
C VAL A 53 1.24 6.12 13.80
N ARG A 54 1.63 6.23 12.52
CA ARG A 54 2.35 5.16 11.80
C ARG A 54 3.80 5.03 12.29
N GLY A 55 4.45 6.12 12.67
CA GLY A 55 5.87 6.11 13.05
C GLY A 55 6.74 5.45 11.96
N GLU A 56 7.65 4.58 12.38
CA GLU A 56 8.60 3.86 11.51
C GLU A 56 8.06 2.52 10.96
N LYS A 57 6.80 2.18 11.26
CA LYS A 57 6.21 0.87 10.94
C LYS A 57 6.01 0.69 9.42
N GLY A 58 6.39 -0.47 8.88
CA GLY A 58 6.32 -0.85 7.45
C GLY A 58 6.17 -2.36 7.25
N PHE A 59 6.27 -2.86 6.00
CA PHE A 59 6.38 -4.31 5.69
C PHE A 59 5.33 -5.23 6.34
N GLY A 60 4.03 -4.97 6.12
CA GLY A 60 2.99 -5.84 6.68
C GLY A 60 2.84 -5.75 8.20
N PHE A 61 3.33 -4.67 8.85
CA PHE A 61 3.11 -4.40 10.27
C PHE A 61 1.61 -4.41 10.68
N THR A 62 0.70 -4.24 9.73
CA THR A 62 -0.76 -4.35 9.94
C THR A 62 -1.26 -5.79 9.98
N ASN A 63 -0.39 -6.81 9.86
CA ASN A 63 -0.80 -8.20 9.98
C ASN A 63 -1.58 -8.38 11.27
N LEU A 64 -2.80 -8.88 11.10
CA LEU A 64 -3.87 -8.92 12.09
C LEU A 64 -3.63 -10.06 13.09
N ASN A 65 -2.43 -10.16 13.65
CA ASN A 65 -2.19 -11.07 14.76
C ASN A 65 -2.96 -10.56 15.99
N PRO A 66 -3.46 -11.44 16.87
CA PRO A 66 -3.97 -11.02 18.18
C PRO A 66 -2.97 -10.08 18.87
N GLY A 67 -3.42 -8.88 19.24
CA GLY A 67 -2.59 -7.78 19.76
C GLY A 67 -2.17 -6.71 18.74
N ALA A 68 -2.52 -6.85 17.46
CA ALA A 68 -2.31 -5.79 16.48
C ALA A 68 -3.25 -4.60 16.75
N LYS A 69 -2.69 -3.38 16.66
CA LYS A 69 -3.47 -2.14 16.80
C LYS A 69 -4.15 -1.79 15.48
N VAL A 70 -5.47 -1.72 15.48
CA VAL A 70 -6.31 -1.33 14.35
C VAL A 70 -7.05 -0.04 14.64
N TRP A 71 -7.47 0.65 13.58
CA TRP A 71 -8.36 1.81 13.69
C TRP A 71 -9.75 1.40 13.24
N VAL A 72 -10.71 1.54 14.14
CA VAL A 72 -12.10 1.18 13.88
C VAL A 72 -12.87 2.46 13.63
N ARG A 73 -13.50 2.55 12.47
CA ARG A 73 -14.43 3.62 12.14
C ARG A 73 -15.83 3.18 12.55
N THR A 74 -16.37 3.81 13.60
CA THR A 74 -17.78 3.68 13.96
C THR A 74 -18.64 4.68 13.17
N GLU A 75 -19.95 4.43 13.05
CA GLU A 75 -20.90 5.35 12.38
C GLU A 75 -20.95 6.74 13.03
N LYS A 76 -20.53 6.83 14.30
CA LYS A 76 -20.44 8.07 15.07
C LYS A 76 -18.98 8.31 15.44
N GLY A 77 -18.43 9.44 15.01
CA GLY A 77 -17.14 9.96 15.48
C GLY A 77 -15.93 9.67 14.58
N PRO A 78 -14.78 10.30 14.89
CA PRO A 78 -13.51 10.00 14.23
C PRO A 78 -13.07 8.56 14.54
N PRO A 79 -12.23 7.93 13.70
CA PRO A 79 -11.71 6.59 13.97
C PRO A 79 -11.01 6.53 15.33
N GLU A 80 -11.23 5.45 16.08
CA GLU A 80 -10.63 5.20 17.39
C GLU A 80 -9.65 4.02 17.31
N PRO A 81 -8.56 4.02 18.11
CA PRO A 81 -7.67 2.86 18.20
C PRO A 81 -8.35 1.70 18.96
N ALA A 82 -8.18 0.49 18.45
CA ALA A 82 -8.65 -0.74 19.08
C ALA A 82 -7.60 -1.84 18.92
N ASP A 83 -7.67 -2.86 19.77
CA ASP A 83 -6.79 -4.03 19.71
C ASP A 83 -7.57 -5.21 19.11
N ILE A 84 -6.97 -5.91 18.15
CA ILE A 84 -7.54 -7.15 17.63
C ILE A 84 -7.36 -8.24 18.67
N PHE A 85 -8.44 -8.93 19.03
CA PHE A 85 -8.37 -10.08 19.93
C PHE A 85 -8.62 -11.42 19.20
N ALA A 86 -9.24 -11.41 18.02
CA ALA A 86 -9.45 -12.61 17.21
C ALA A 86 -9.63 -12.28 15.71
N THR A 87 -9.23 -13.22 14.86
CA THR A 87 -9.47 -13.19 13.40
C THR A 87 -10.12 -14.50 12.96
N GLY A 88 -11.24 -14.40 12.24
CA GLY A 88 -11.91 -15.52 11.58
C GLY A 88 -11.30 -15.82 10.21
N ASN A 89 -11.55 -17.02 9.68
CA ASN A 89 -11.07 -17.47 8.37
C ASN A 89 -11.79 -16.77 7.19
N ASP A 90 -12.79 -15.96 7.48
CA ASP A 90 -13.69 -15.25 6.56
C ASP A 90 -13.39 -13.73 6.50
N ASN A 91 -12.17 -13.32 6.87
CA ASN A 91 -11.77 -11.92 7.06
C ASN A 91 -12.57 -11.16 8.14
N THR A 92 -13.30 -11.86 9.00
CA THR A 92 -13.93 -11.24 10.18
C THR A 92 -12.86 -10.96 11.23
N VAL A 93 -12.82 -9.73 11.74
CA VAL A 93 -11.90 -9.32 12.81
C VAL A 93 -12.72 -8.90 14.02
N ILE A 94 -12.43 -9.48 15.17
CA ILE A 94 -13.02 -9.06 16.44
C ILE A 94 -11.99 -8.24 17.21
N PHE A 95 -12.40 -7.04 17.61
CA PHE A 95 -11.55 -6.05 18.27
C PHE A 95 -12.18 -5.60 19.59
N SER A 96 -11.33 -5.24 20.55
CA SER A 96 -11.72 -4.62 21.81
C SER A 96 -11.27 -3.17 21.82
N LYS A 97 -12.13 -2.26 22.27
CA LYS A 97 -11.74 -0.88 22.52
C LYS A 97 -10.72 -0.85 23.65
N SER A 98 -9.53 -0.32 23.39
CA SER A 98 -8.52 -0.11 24.42
C SER A 98 -8.97 1.03 25.33
N GLY A 99 -9.46 0.72 26.53
CA GLY A 99 -9.71 1.71 27.59
C GLY A 99 -11.08 1.72 28.28
N HIS A 100 -11.89 0.66 28.22
CA HIS A 100 -13.10 0.54 29.05
C HIS A 100 -13.11 -0.83 29.77
N ASP A 101 -12.58 -0.84 30.99
CA ASP A 101 -13.23 -1.54 32.10
C ASP A 101 -14.22 -0.55 32.77
#